data_AF-A0A8J5HE41-F1
#
_entry.id   AF-A0A8J5HE41-F1
#
_cell.length_a   1.000
_cell.length_b   1.000
_cell.length_c   1.000
_cell.angle_alpha   90.00
_cell.angle_beta   90.00
_cell.angle_gamma   90.00
#
_symmetry.space_group_name_H-M   'P 1'
#
loop_
_entity.id
_entity.type
_entity.pdbx_description
1 polymer ?
#
loop_
_entity_poly.entity_id
_entity_poly.type
_entity_poly.pdbx_seq_one_letter_code
_entity_poly.pdbx_strand_id
1 'polypeptide(L)'
;MADDLFQGLPPPSSAPSPPREKRSPSPIERDSPPPPPPAPAPILKSALKRDKPSDSHDQAPQKRLRFKTSVDATEAQVTQAMHKIASHIKNRAKFGKASKLAMQLIQAGSVKPGTSNQFFDILEAAMSSPLVCNEPSLRMDYQALFSAVQDVADVFNKQQRNQLATWTLRAVVANDLYTDDSFVYSKAAGKIKEAISSLPQATVDDDNEEAAALALAENNTVGKDTAEHEATSSDALTETDNNASDPFGLDSLLPSKSKKDEQPKTKDALSLSRKASDDDEHKRFIKSQREVLLLCLDTAARRYKVPWCQTVIDILVKHAFDNIDRFTSQQRDAIEKLWASIREQHIRRKQGKSVTGKLDMNAFEWLQEKYANEKISIRHAVGGSGERRAQQWLG
;
A
#
# COMPACT_ATOMS: atom_id res chain seq x y z
N MET A 1 30.70 -26.81 -18.59
CA MET A 1 29.32 -27.34 -18.51
C MET A 1 28.43 -26.13 -18.40
N ALA A 2 27.79 -25.75 -19.50
CA ALA A 2 26.93 -24.56 -19.59
C ALA A 2 25.50 -25.07 -19.70
N ASP A 3 24.69 -24.82 -18.67
CA ASP A 3 23.27 -25.14 -18.69
C ASP A 3 22.48 -23.97 -19.26
N ASP A 4 21.61 -24.34 -20.20
CA ASP A 4 21.07 -23.53 -21.28
C ASP A 4 19.77 -22.82 -20.86
N LEU A 5 19.81 -21.49 -20.80
CA LEU A 5 18.76 -20.60 -20.26
C LEU A 5 17.60 -20.34 -21.26
N PHE A 6 17.25 -21.31 -22.12
CA PHE A 6 16.28 -21.10 -23.20
C PHE A 6 15.31 -22.26 -23.46
N GLN A 7 15.09 -23.15 -22.49
CA GLN A 7 13.95 -24.08 -22.56
C GLN A 7 12.63 -23.36 -22.26
N GLY A 8 12.04 -22.73 -23.28
CA GLY A 8 10.70 -22.13 -23.16
C GLY A 8 10.26 -21.19 -24.28
N LEU A 9 11.08 -20.97 -25.32
CA LEU A 9 10.66 -20.12 -26.44
C LEU A 9 10.00 -20.96 -27.55
N PRO A 10 8.81 -20.56 -28.06
CA PRO A 10 8.20 -21.21 -29.21
C PRO A 10 9.04 -20.97 -30.47
N PRO A 11 9.09 -21.92 -31.43
CA PRO A 11 9.92 -21.79 -32.62
C PRO A 11 9.40 -20.69 -33.57
N PRO A 12 10.29 -20.03 -34.33
CA PRO A 12 9.89 -19.04 -35.33
C PRO A 12 9.21 -19.74 -36.52
N SER A 13 7.94 -19.38 -36.78
CA SER A 13 7.19 -19.91 -37.92
C SER A 13 7.69 -19.29 -39.23
N SER A 14 8.14 -20.15 -40.13
CA SER A 14 8.51 -19.86 -41.51
C SER A 14 7.29 -19.65 -42.42
N ALA A 15 7.56 -19.03 -43.57
CA ALA A 15 6.67 -18.46 -44.59
C ALA A 15 5.66 -19.44 -45.26
N PRO A 16 4.68 -18.94 -46.04
CA PRO A 16 3.43 -19.64 -46.36
C PRO A 16 3.52 -20.58 -47.58
N SER A 17 2.76 -21.67 -47.54
CA SER A 17 2.51 -22.59 -48.65
C SER A 17 1.15 -22.32 -49.35
N PRO A 18 1.00 -22.70 -50.64
CA PRO A 18 -0.06 -22.20 -51.54
C PRO A 18 -1.43 -22.92 -51.37
N PRO A 19 -2.53 -22.40 -51.96
CA PRO A 19 -3.88 -22.79 -51.60
C PRO A 19 -4.32 -24.12 -52.24
N ARG A 20 -5.01 -24.96 -51.47
CA ARG A 20 -5.67 -26.18 -51.96
C ARG A 20 -7.17 -25.94 -52.18
N GLU A 21 -7.63 -26.44 -53.32
CA GLU A 21 -8.99 -26.35 -53.86
C GLU A 21 -10.06 -27.10 -53.06
N LYS A 22 -11.29 -26.64 -53.33
CA LYS A 22 -12.60 -27.06 -52.82
C LYS A 22 -12.86 -28.56 -52.93
N ARG A 23 -13.45 -29.14 -51.87
CA ARG A 23 -14.39 -30.27 -51.98
C ARG A 23 -15.61 -29.99 -51.12
N SER A 24 -16.76 -29.98 -51.78
CA SER A 24 -18.11 -29.96 -51.25
C SER A 24 -18.49 -31.28 -50.59
N PRO A 25 -19.28 -31.25 -49.50
CA PRO A 25 -20.21 -32.33 -49.18
C PRO A 25 -21.67 -31.88 -49.15
N SER A 26 -22.51 -32.87 -49.43
CA SER A 26 -23.96 -32.92 -49.62
C SER A 26 -24.80 -32.55 -48.37
N PRO A 27 -26.12 -32.36 -48.51
CA PRO A 27 -26.98 -31.76 -47.48
C PRO A 27 -27.46 -32.79 -46.46
N ILE A 28 -27.37 -32.44 -45.16
CA ILE A 28 -28.03 -33.14 -44.06
C ILE A 28 -29.11 -32.23 -43.49
N GLU A 29 -30.24 -32.86 -43.18
CA GLU A 29 -31.52 -32.31 -42.77
C GLU A 29 -31.49 -31.51 -41.46
N ARG A 30 -32.57 -30.74 -41.32
CA ARG A 30 -32.85 -29.73 -40.31
C ARG A 30 -33.05 -30.37 -38.94
N ASP A 31 -32.48 -29.75 -37.92
CA ASP A 31 -33.12 -29.64 -36.60
C ASP A 31 -32.93 -28.23 -36.05
N SER A 32 -34.04 -27.61 -35.67
CA SER A 32 -34.11 -26.21 -35.21
C SER A 32 -33.87 -26.15 -33.70
N PRO A 33 -33.03 -25.23 -33.18
CA PRO A 33 -32.93 -25.03 -31.74
C PRO A 33 -34.12 -24.21 -31.20
N PRO A 34 -34.61 -24.48 -29.96
CA PRO A 34 -35.73 -23.77 -29.37
C PRO A 34 -35.37 -22.32 -28.92
N PRO A 35 -36.35 -21.41 -28.85
CA PRO A 35 -36.11 -20.00 -28.56
C PRO A 35 -35.82 -19.71 -27.07
N PRO A 36 -35.08 -18.63 -26.76
CA PRO A 36 -34.77 -18.23 -25.39
C PRO A 36 -35.98 -17.59 -24.66
N PRO A 37 -36.04 -17.67 -23.31
CA PRO A 37 -37.16 -17.18 -22.51
C PRO A 37 -37.26 -15.64 -22.45
N PRO A 38 -38.47 -15.08 -22.30
CA PRO A 38 -38.69 -13.64 -22.30
C PRO A 38 -38.28 -12.95 -20.99
N ALA A 39 -37.77 -11.72 -21.11
CA ALA A 39 -37.42 -10.84 -20.01
C ALA A 39 -38.67 -10.27 -19.29
N PRO A 40 -38.61 -10.01 -17.96
CA PRO A 40 -39.74 -9.53 -17.19
C PRO A 40 -40.06 -8.05 -17.47
N ALA A 41 -41.35 -7.73 -17.59
CA ALA A 41 -41.88 -6.39 -17.86
C ALA A 41 -41.79 -5.44 -16.64
N PRO A 42 -41.65 -4.11 -16.86
CA PRO A 42 -41.52 -3.13 -15.79
C PRO A 42 -42.89 -2.81 -15.17
N ILE A 43 -43.01 -2.91 -13.84
CA ILE A 43 -44.21 -2.49 -13.10
C ILE A 43 -44.07 -1.01 -12.75
N LEU A 44 -44.68 -0.16 -13.57
CA LEU A 44 -45.06 1.20 -13.18
C LEU A 44 -46.45 1.14 -12.53
N LYS A 45 -46.52 1.36 -11.21
CA LYS A 45 -47.75 1.80 -10.55
C LYS A 45 -47.44 2.96 -9.60
N SER A 46 -47.66 4.16 -10.12
CA SER A 46 -48.00 5.34 -9.35
C SER A 46 -49.29 5.09 -8.56
N ALA A 47 -49.29 5.38 -7.26
CA ALA A 47 -50.52 5.66 -6.52
C ALA A 47 -50.22 6.76 -5.50
N LEU A 48 -50.21 7.98 -6.02
CA LEU A 48 -50.27 9.21 -5.25
C LEU A 48 -51.70 9.34 -4.71
N LYS A 49 -51.93 9.01 -3.43
CA LYS A 49 -53.09 9.50 -2.68
C LYS A 49 -52.62 10.00 -1.31
N ARG A 50 -52.75 11.32 -1.19
CA ARG A 50 -52.54 12.18 -0.04
C ARG A 50 -53.78 12.07 0.84
N ASP A 51 -53.59 11.82 2.13
CA ASP A 51 -54.55 12.19 3.18
C ASP A 51 -53.79 12.76 4.39
N LYS A 52 -54.36 13.83 4.96
CA LYS A 52 -53.84 14.73 6.03
C LYS A 52 -54.48 14.32 7.39
N PRO A 53 -53.92 14.66 8.58
CA PRO A 53 -54.01 13.81 9.77
C PRO A 53 -55.21 14.13 10.67
N SER A 54 -55.56 13.20 11.55
CA SER A 54 -56.25 13.50 12.80
C SER A 54 -55.60 12.78 13.98
N ASP A 55 -55.53 13.50 15.09
CA ASP A 55 -55.00 13.12 16.39
C ASP A 55 -55.78 12.00 17.10
N SER A 56 -55.10 11.48 18.13
CA SER A 56 -55.58 10.93 19.41
C SER A 56 -55.60 9.40 19.64
N HIS A 57 -54.65 9.03 20.52
CA HIS A 57 -54.68 8.07 21.63
C HIS A 57 -54.91 6.55 21.47
N ASP A 58 -53.92 5.85 22.05
CA ASP A 58 -53.96 4.59 22.80
C ASP A 58 -53.57 3.23 22.15
N GLN A 59 -52.38 2.80 22.59
CA GLN A 59 -51.89 1.47 22.98
C GLN A 59 -51.72 0.33 21.96
N ALA A 60 -50.43 0.05 21.64
CA ALA A 60 -49.84 -1.28 21.77
C ALA A 60 -48.29 -1.15 21.86
N PRO A 61 -47.59 -1.90 22.73
CA PRO A 61 -46.14 -1.80 22.85
C PRO A 61 -45.52 -2.52 21.66
N GLN A 62 -45.15 -1.76 20.63
CA GLN A 62 -44.22 -2.31 19.63
C GLN A 62 -42.92 -2.63 20.37
N LYS A 63 -42.67 -3.93 20.59
CA LYS A 63 -41.37 -4.48 20.99
C LYS A 63 -40.37 -4.22 19.87
N ARG A 64 -40.01 -2.95 19.65
CA ARG A 64 -38.74 -2.60 19.04
C ARG A 64 -37.69 -2.95 20.08
N LEU A 65 -37.02 -4.07 19.86
CA LEU A 65 -35.80 -4.43 20.55
C LEU A 65 -34.72 -3.39 20.17
N ARG A 66 -34.80 -2.21 20.79
CA ARG A 66 -33.71 -1.25 20.81
C ARG A 66 -32.68 -1.86 21.74
N PHE A 67 -31.70 -2.56 21.17
CA PHE A 67 -30.47 -2.81 21.90
C PHE A 67 -29.93 -1.45 22.32
N LYS A 68 -30.03 -1.15 23.62
CA LYS A 68 -29.32 -0.03 24.22
C LYS A 68 -27.85 -0.35 24.06
N THR A 69 -27.20 0.20 23.03
CA THR A 69 -25.75 0.11 22.82
C THR A 69 -25.01 1.12 23.71
N SER A 70 -25.37 1.15 25.00
CA SER A 70 -24.63 1.85 26.03
C SER A 70 -24.46 0.88 27.19
N VAL A 71 -23.69 -0.18 26.94
CA VAL A 71 -23.00 -0.85 28.04
C VAL A 71 -21.85 0.08 28.37
N ASP A 72 -21.92 0.75 29.51
CA ASP A 72 -20.76 1.41 30.12
C ASP A 72 -19.73 0.31 30.41
N ALA A 73 -18.92 -0.02 29.40
CA ALA A 73 -17.80 -0.92 29.55
C ALA A 73 -16.81 -0.24 30.49
N THR A 74 -16.41 -0.92 31.55
CA THR A 74 -15.42 -0.36 32.47
C THR A 74 -14.10 -0.14 31.72
N GLU A 75 -13.33 0.87 32.13
CA GLU A 75 -12.04 1.19 31.48
C GLU A 75 -11.10 -0.03 31.44
N ALA A 76 -11.13 -0.88 32.47
CA ALA A 76 -10.39 -2.14 32.52
C ALA A 76 -10.83 -3.15 31.44
N GLN A 77 -12.13 -3.22 31.11
CA GLN A 77 -12.62 -4.07 30.03
C GLN A 77 -12.19 -3.54 28.66
N VAL A 78 -12.19 -2.21 28.49
CA VAL A 78 -11.73 -1.54 27.27
C VAL A 78 -10.25 -1.79 27.05
N THR A 79 -9.40 -1.60 28.06
CA THR A 79 -7.96 -1.85 27.94
C THR A 79 -7.66 -3.33 27.68
N GLN A 80 -8.37 -4.25 28.33
CA GLN A 80 -8.23 -5.69 28.03
C GLN A 80 -8.63 -6.02 26.59
N ALA A 81 -9.70 -5.41 26.08
CA ALA A 81 -10.11 -5.57 24.69
C ALA A 81 -9.04 -5.03 23.72
N MET A 82 -8.44 -3.87 24.01
CA MET A 82 -7.36 -3.29 23.20
C MET A 82 -6.15 -4.23 23.11
N HIS A 83 -5.72 -4.83 24.22
CA HIS A 83 -4.62 -5.81 24.23
C HIS A 83 -4.93 -7.05 23.38
N LYS A 84 -6.17 -7.57 23.47
CA LYS A 84 -6.61 -8.69 22.63
C LYS A 84 -6.59 -8.33 21.15
N ILE A 85 -7.07 -7.15 20.78
CA ILE A 85 -7.02 -6.65 19.40
C ILE A 85 -5.57 -6.54 18.92
N ALA A 86 -4.67 -5.94 19.72
CA ALA A 86 -3.25 -5.81 19.39
C ALA A 86 -2.57 -7.16 19.12
N SER A 87 -2.94 -8.21 19.87
CA SER A 87 -2.41 -9.57 19.61
C SER A 87 -2.91 -10.18 18.29
N HIS A 88 -4.12 -9.86 17.85
CA HIS A 88 -4.75 -10.45 16.67
C HIS A 88 -4.49 -9.65 15.40
N ILE A 89 -4.23 -8.35 15.51
CA ILE A 89 -4.03 -7.49 14.35
C ILE A 89 -2.74 -7.81 13.60
N LYS A 90 -1.72 -8.39 14.26
CA LYS A 90 -0.48 -8.87 13.63
C LYS A 90 -0.73 -10.00 12.62
N ASN A 91 -1.83 -10.75 12.76
CA ASN A 91 -2.12 -11.89 11.91
C ASN A 91 -2.96 -11.46 10.70
N ARG A 92 -2.42 -11.65 9.49
CA ARG A 92 -3.07 -11.31 8.21
C ARG A 92 -4.50 -11.82 8.09
N ALA A 93 -4.78 -13.07 8.49
CA ALA A 93 -6.11 -13.66 8.38
C ALA A 93 -7.12 -13.08 9.38
N LYS A 94 -6.63 -12.52 10.51
CA LYS A 94 -7.47 -11.91 11.56
C LYS A 94 -7.54 -10.39 11.44
N PHE A 95 -6.65 -9.78 10.66
CA PHE A 95 -6.51 -8.34 10.52
C PHE A 95 -7.84 -7.66 10.21
N GLY A 96 -8.56 -8.09 9.16
CA GLY A 96 -9.80 -7.42 8.73
C GLY A 96 -10.93 -7.44 9.78
N LYS A 97 -10.92 -8.40 10.72
CA LYS A 97 -11.85 -8.38 11.88
C LYS A 97 -11.31 -7.51 13.00
N ALA A 98 -10.02 -7.62 13.31
CA ALA A 98 -9.36 -6.84 14.35
C ALA A 98 -9.39 -5.32 14.06
N SER A 99 -9.15 -4.92 12.81
CA SER A 99 -9.21 -3.53 12.35
C SER A 99 -10.61 -2.93 12.53
N LYS A 100 -11.67 -3.69 12.22
CA LYS A 100 -13.05 -3.28 12.43
C LYS A 100 -13.38 -3.07 13.91
N LEU A 101 -12.90 -3.96 14.77
CA LEU A 101 -13.04 -3.78 16.22
C LEU A 101 -12.28 -2.54 16.72
N ALA A 102 -11.07 -2.29 16.20
CA ALA A 102 -10.32 -1.07 16.53
C ALA A 102 -11.07 0.21 16.09
N MET A 103 -11.66 0.21 14.88
CA MET A 103 -12.50 1.32 14.42
C MET A 103 -13.75 1.51 15.28
N GLN A 104 -14.37 0.43 15.77
CA GLN A 104 -15.49 0.53 16.71
C GLN A 104 -15.08 1.18 18.05
N LEU A 105 -13.86 0.95 18.53
CA LEU A 105 -13.34 1.64 19.71
C LEU A 105 -13.19 3.15 19.48
N ILE A 106 -12.78 3.57 18.28
CA ILE A 106 -12.74 4.99 17.90
C ILE A 106 -14.16 5.56 17.88
N GLN A 107 -15.08 4.90 17.17
CA GLN A 107 -16.48 5.36 17.03
C GLN A 107 -17.23 5.44 18.36
N ALA A 108 -16.90 4.55 19.31
CA ALA A 108 -17.47 4.54 20.65
C ALA A 108 -16.87 5.63 21.58
N GLY A 109 -15.86 6.38 21.13
CA GLY A 109 -15.17 7.38 21.97
C GLY A 109 -14.33 6.75 23.08
N SER A 110 -13.91 5.48 22.91
CA SER A 110 -13.12 4.73 23.90
C SER A 110 -11.63 5.07 23.86
N VAL A 111 -11.19 5.82 22.85
CA VAL A 111 -9.82 6.34 22.72
C VAL A 111 -9.74 7.70 23.40
N LYS A 112 -9.20 7.73 24.61
CA LYS A 112 -9.06 8.91 25.47
C LYS A 112 -7.60 9.06 25.89
N PRO A 113 -7.17 10.20 26.46
CA PRO A 113 -5.79 10.36 26.93
C PRO A 113 -5.31 9.27 27.92
N GLY A 114 -6.21 8.64 28.69
CA GLY A 114 -5.88 7.52 29.58
C GLY A 114 -5.71 6.16 28.89
N THR A 115 -6.36 5.96 27.74
CA THR A 115 -6.36 4.71 26.96
C THR A 115 -5.58 4.82 25.63
N SER A 116 -5.02 5.99 25.34
CA SER A 116 -4.40 6.31 24.05
C SER A 116 -3.17 5.46 23.78
N ASN A 117 -2.36 5.18 24.80
CA ASN A 117 -1.17 4.33 24.68
C ASN A 117 -1.55 2.89 24.30
N GLN A 118 -2.54 2.30 24.96
CA GLN A 118 -2.99 0.93 24.66
C GLN A 118 -3.63 0.84 23.28
N PHE A 119 -4.31 1.91 22.84
CA PHE A 119 -4.81 1.98 21.48
C PHE A 119 -3.67 2.14 20.46
N PHE A 120 -2.64 2.91 20.81
CA PHE A 120 -1.46 3.08 19.96
C PHE A 120 -0.68 1.76 19.79
N ASP A 121 -0.62 0.91 20.81
CA ASP A 121 -0.04 -0.45 20.72
C ASP A 121 -0.75 -1.31 19.65
N ILE A 122 -2.05 -1.08 19.41
CA ILE A 122 -2.78 -1.74 18.32
C ILE A 122 -2.25 -1.28 16.96
N LEU A 123 -1.99 0.02 16.81
CA LEU A 123 -1.49 0.60 15.57
C LEU A 123 -0.05 0.17 15.29
N GLU A 124 0.79 0.14 16.33
CA GLU A 124 2.15 -0.37 16.23
C GLU A 124 2.16 -1.86 15.87
N ALA A 125 1.29 -2.66 16.50
CA ALA A 125 1.10 -4.05 16.15
C ALA A 125 0.60 -4.24 14.71
N ALA A 126 -0.26 -3.36 14.20
CA ALA A 126 -0.69 -3.41 12.80
C ALA A 126 0.47 -3.10 11.84
N MET A 127 1.33 -2.14 12.20
CA MET A 127 2.42 -1.67 11.34
C MET A 127 3.75 -2.41 11.58
N SER A 128 3.78 -3.42 12.44
CA SER A 128 4.99 -4.20 12.72
C SER A 128 5.54 -4.94 11.50
N SER A 129 4.71 -5.20 10.48
CA SER A 129 5.14 -5.68 9.17
C SER A 129 4.70 -4.68 8.08
N PRO A 130 5.50 -3.63 7.83
CA PRO A 130 5.09 -2.50 7.01
C PRO A 130 4.77 -2.83 5.55
N LEU A 131 5.24 -3.97 5.01
CA LEU A 131 4.96 -4.40 3.63
C LEU A 131 3.53 -4.94 3.46
N VAL A 132 2.92 -5.47 4.53
CA VAL A 132 1.60 -6.11 4.48
C VAL A 132 0.49 -5.10 4.21
N CYS A 133 0.68 -3.83 4.58
CA CYS A 133 -0.37 -2.82 4.47
C CYS A 133 -0.73 -2.43 3.03
N ASN A 134 0.12 -2.74 2.05
CA ASN A 134 -0.12 -2.46 0.63
C ASN A 134 -0.61 -3.69 -0.15
N GLU A 135 -0.80 -4.83 0.52
CA GLU A 135 -1.33 -6.06 -0.09
C GLU A 135 -2.78 -5.86 -0.57
N PRO A 136 -3.14 -6.32 -1.79
CA PRO A 136 -4.46 -6.09 -2.36
C PRO A 136 -5.64 -6.52 -1.48
N SER A 137 -5.49 -7.61 -0.71
CA SER A 137 -6.54 -8.16 0.14
C SER A 137 -6.77 -7.40 1.44
N LEU A 138 -5.78 -6.62 1.91
CA LEU A 138 -5.82 -5.94 3.21
C LEU A 138 -5.83 -4.41 3.07
N ARG A 139 -5.44 -3.87 1.90
CA ARG A 139 -5.31 -2.42 1.64
C ARG A 139 -6.48 -1.59 2.15
N MET A 140 -7.72 -2.04 1.92
CA MET A 140 -8.94 -1.30 2.26
C MET A 140 -9.16 -1.25 3.77
N ASP A 141 -8.85 -2.35 4.47
CA ASP A 141 -8.97 -2.40 5.92
C ASP A 141 -7.88 -1.55 6.60
N TYR A 142 -6.65 -1.52 6.06
CA TYR A 142 -5.59 -0.61 6.52
C TYR A 142 -5.97 0.85 6.27
N GLN A 143 -6.43 1.16 5.05
CA GLN A 143 -6.83 2.51 4.69
C GLN A 143 -7.97 3.02 5.57
N ALA A 144 -8.99 2.20 5.82
CA ALA A 144 -10.11 2.54 6.69
C ALA A 144 -9.65 2.79 8.14
N LEU A 145 -8.82 1.89 8.69
CA LEU A 145 -8.30 2.04 10.05
C LEU A 145 -7.49 3.33 10.20
N PHE A 146 -6.48 3.55 9.36
CA PHE A 146 -5.59 4.72 9.48
C PHE A 146 -6.26 6.03 9.04
N SER A 147 -7.35 5.99 8.28
CA SER A 147 -8.19 7.17 8.05
C SER A 147 -9.00 7.51 9.31
N ALA A 148 -9.63 6.53 9.95
CA ALA A 148 -10.41 6.75 11.17
C ALA A 148 -9.55 7.21 12.35
N VAL A 149 -8.29 6.74 12.44
CA VAL A 149 -7.37 7.15 13.51
C VAL A 149 -7.03 8.65 13.44
N GLN A 150 -7.07 9.26 12.26
CA GLN A 150 -6.79 10.70 12.12
C GLN A 150 -7.82 11.56 12.87
N ASP A 151 -9.07 11.11 12.99
CA ASP A 151 -10.13 11.83 13.71
C ASP A 151 -9.85 11.93 15.22
N VAL A 152 -8.98 11.06 15.75
CA VAL A 152 -8.58 11.04 17.16
C VAL A 152 -7.10 11.35 17.34
N ALA A 153 -6.42 11.90 16.33
CA ALA A 153 -4.98 12.11 16.36
C ALA A 153 -4.50 13.02 17.52
N ASP A 154 -5.36 13.92 17.99
CA ASP A 154 -5.06 14.89 19.05
C ASP A 154 -4.88 14.25 20.44
N VAL A 155 -5.35 13.01 20.64
CA VAL A 155 -5.17 12.29 21.91
C VAL A 155 -3.77 11.69 22.07
N PHE A 156 -2.99 11.66 20.99
CA PHE A 156 -1.65 11.09 20.97
C PHE A 156 -0.57 12.13 21.27
N ASN A 157 0.53 11.67 21.85
CA ASN A 157 1.68 12.52 22.10
C ASN A 157 2.43 12.89 20.79
N LYS A 158 3.42 13.79 20.86
CA LYS A 158 4.16 14.24 19.67
C LYS A 158 4.84 13.10 18.90
N GLN A 159 5.48 12.18 19.61
CA GLN A 159 6.18 11.04 19.02
C GLN A 159 5.23 10.07 18.30
N GLN A 160 4.12 9.73 18.95
CA GLN A 160 3.05 8.92 18.39
C GLN A 160 2.41 9.56 17.16
N ARG A 161 2.19 10.89 17.17
CA ARG A 161 1.68 11.63 16.00
C ARG A 161 2.66 11.61 14.84
N ASN A 162 3.96 11.71 15.10
CA ASN A 162 5.00 11.58 14.08
C ASN A 162 4.97 10.19 13.44
N GLN A 163 4.91 9.13 14.24
CA GLN A 163 4.78 7.76 13.73
C GLN A 163 3.47 7.56 12.94
N LEU A 164 2.35 8.09 13.46
CA LEU A 164 1.06 8.04 12.79
C LEU A 164 1.09 8.77 11.44
N ALA A 165 1.79 9.90 11.32
CA ALA A 165 1.96 10.61 10.05
C ALA A 165 2.67 9.73 9.01
N THR A 166 3.77 9.08 9.40
CA THR A 166 4.51 8.13 8.55
C THR A 166 3.65 6.93 8.16
N TRP A 167 2.93 6.34 9.12
CA TRP A 167 2.03 5.21 8.85
C TRP A 167 0.85 5.61 7.96
N THR A 168 0.33 6.82 8.11
CA THR A 168 -0.75 7.35 7.27
C THR A 168 -0.27 7.51 5.82
N LEU A 169 0.93 8.05 5.60
CA LEU A 169 1.51 8.11 4.27
C LEU A 169 1.60 6.72 3.63
N ARG A 170 1.99 5.70 4.41
CA ARG A 170 2.14 4.33 3.91
C ARG A 170 0.81 3.58 3.71
N ALA A 171 -0.07 3.60 4.70
CA ALA A 171 -1.29 2.79 4.75
C ALA A 171 -2.49 3.45 4.08
N VAL A 172 -2.48 4.79 3.93
CA VAL A 172 -3.54 5.54 3.26
C VAL A 172 -3.04 6.08 1.93
N VAL A 173 -2.03 6.96 1.94
CA VAL A 173 -1.64 7.70 0.73
C VAL A 173 -1.02 6.80 -0.34
N ALA A 174 -0.14 5.87 0.04
CA ALA A 174 0.40 4.89 -0.92
C ALA A 174 -0.71 3.95 -1.43
N ASN A 175 -1.69 3.63 -0.59
CA ASN A 175 -2.82 2.80 -1.00
C ASN A 175 -3.80 3.52 -1.94
N ASP A 176 -3.96 4.83 -1.80
CA ASP A 176 -4.75 5.65 -2.72
C ASP A 176 -4.18 5.65 -4.15
N LEU A 177 -2.90 5.31 -4.34
CA LEU A 177 -2.28 5.22 -5.68
C LEU A 177 -2.70 3.99 -6.50
N TYR A 178 -3.34 2.99 -5.88
CA TYR A 178 -3.84 1.82 -6.61
C TYR A 178 -5.32 1.96 -7.00
N THR A 179 -5.94 3.10 -6.71
CA THR A 179 -7.32 3.37 -7.11
C THR A 179 -7.46 3.43 -8.64
N ASP A 180 -8.69 3.29 -9.10
CA ASP A 180 -9.12 3.59 -10.47
C ASP A 180 -9.85 4.95 -10.55
N ASP A 181 -9.95 5.67 -9.43
CA ASP A 181 -10.47 7.04 -9.36
C ASP A 181 -9.36 8.08 -9.54
N SER A 182 -9.40 8.78 -10.67
CA SER A 182 -8.43 9.83 -11.01
C SER A 182 -8.34 10.96 -9.97
N PHE A 183 -9.44 11.30 -9.30
CA PHE A 183 -9.45 12.34 -8.29
C PHE A 183 -8.74 11.90 -7.01
N VAL A 184 -9.04 10.69 -6.53
CA VAL A 184 -8.37 10.10 -5.37
C VAL A 184 -6.87 9.95 -5.63
N TYR A 185 -6.49 9.47 -6.81
CA TYR A 185 -5.10 9.33 -7.22
C TYR A 185 -4.37 10.70 -7.22
N SER A 186 -4.99 11.72 -7.85
CA SER A 186 -4.39 13.06 -7.94
C SER A 186 -4.27 13.72 -6.56
N LYS A 187 -5.24 13.51 -5.68
CA LYS A 187 -5.18 13.98 -4.29
C LYS A 187 -4.04 13.32 -3.52
N ALA A 188 -3.85 12.01 -3.69
CA ALA A 188 -2.73 11.28 -3.09
C ALA A 188 -1.38 11.80 -3.60
N ALA A 189 -1.23 11.98 -4.91
CA ALA A 189 -0.05 12.60 -5.50
C ALA A 189 0.21 14.01 -4.95
N GLY A 190 -0.83 14.82 -4.75
CA GLY A 190 -0.75 16.13 -4.11
C GLY A 190 -0.17 16.06 -2.69
N LYS A 191 -0.71 15.16 -1.85
CA LYS A 191 -0.20 14.91 -0.49
C LYS A 191 1.27 14.47 -0.49
N ILE A 192 1.68 13.63 -1.45
CA ILE A 192 3.08 13.20 -1.58
C ILE A 192 3.97 14.40 -1.92
N LYS A 193 3.55 15.26 -2.85
CA LYS A 193 4.31 16.48 -3.18
C LYS A 193 4.48 17.39 -1.97
N GLU A 194 3.40 17.66 -1.24
CA GLU A 194 3.44 18.47 -0.01
C GLU A 194 4.37 17.86 1.05
N ALA A 195 4.34 16.54 1.21
CA ALA A 195 5.23 15.83 2.13
C ALA A 195 6.70 15.92 1.68
N ILE A 196 6.99 15.85 0.38
CA ILE A 196 8.36 16.07 -0.15
C ILE A 196 8.82 17.49 0.12
N SER A 197 7.98 18.49 -0.16
CA SER A 197 8.32 19.90 0.06
C SER A 197 8.56 20.25 1.54
N SER A 198 7.94 19.51 2.46
CA SER A 198 8.09 19.72 3.91
C SER A 198 9.30 19.01 4.54
N LEU A 199 9.97 18.10 3.81
CA LEU A 199 11.19 17.46 4.32
C LEU A 199 12.33 18.46 4.52
N PRO A 200 13.15 18.35 5.57
CA PRO A 200 14.40 19.10 5.66
C PRO A 200 15.41 18.63 4.61
N GLN A 201 16.36 19.51 4.26
CA GLN A 201 17.49 19.12 3.39
C GLN A 201 18.28 17.97 4.02
N ALA A 202 18.71 17.02 3.19
CA ALA A 202 19.55 15.92 3.67
C ALA A 202 20.96 16.42 3.90
N THR A 203 21.54 16.03 5.04
CA THR A 203 22.89 16.40 5.43
C THR A 203 23.88 15.28 5.13
N VAL A 204 25.18 15.60 5.14
CA VAL A 204 26.25 14.58 4.98
C VAL A 204 26.21 13.54 6.12
N ASP A 205 25.74 13.93 7.31
CA ASP A 205 25.53 13.01 8.43
C ASP A 205 24.45 11.98 8.10
N ASP A 206 23.33 12.42 7.52
CA ASP A 206 22.25 11.52 7.07
C ASP A 206 22.75 10.51 6.02
N ASP A 207 23.63 10.95 5.11
CA ASP A 207 24.23 10.08 4.08
C ASP A 207 25.13 9.01 4.70
N ASN A 208 25.94 9.39 5.70
CA ASN A 208 26.80 8.47 6.43
C ASN A 208 25.99 7.46 7.26
N GLU A 209 24.93 7.92 7.93
CA GLU A 209 24.01 7.07 8.70
C GLU A 209 23.28 6.05 7.80
N GLU A 210 22.87 6.46 6.58
CA GLU A 210 22.29 5.55 5.58
C GLU A 210 23.31 4.51 5.11
N ALA A 211 24.52 4.93 4.73
CA ALA A 211 25.58 4.02 4.29
C ALA A 211 25.96 3.00 5.36
N ALA A 212 26.06 3.42 6.62
CA ALA A 212 26.35 2.53 7.75
C ALA A 212 25.21 1.51 7.99
N ALA A 213 23.95 1.94 7.92
CA ALA A 213 22.80 1.06 8.08
C ALA A 213 22.76 -0.04 7.00
N LEU A 214 23.16 0.29 5.77
CA LEU A 214 23.21 -0.66 4.67
C LEU A 214 24.38 -1.63 4.75
N ALA A 215 25.57 -1.15 5.14
CA ALA A 215 26.71 -2.03 5.40
C ALA A 215 26.38 -3.06 6.50
N LEU A 216 25.66 -2.66 7.56
CA LEU A 216 25.16 -3.58 8.58
C LEU A 216 24.14 -4.58 8.04
N ALA A 217 23.24 -4.15 7.14
CA ALA A 217 22.28 -5.04 6.50
C ALA A 217 22.97 -6.06 5.59
N GLU A 218 23.95 -5.65 4.79
CA GLU A 218 24.74 -6.53 3.91
C GLU A 218 25.51 -7.58 4.71
N ASN A 219 26.17 -7.18 5.81
CA ASN A 219 26.89 -8.11 6.68
C ASN A 219 25.97 -9.13 7.35
N ASN A 220 24.73 -8.74 7.71
CA ASN A 220 23.72 -9.66 8.25
C ASN A 220 23.14 -10.62 7.20
N THR A 221 23.22 -10.28 5.90
CA THR A 221 22.77 -11.18 4.81
C THR A 221 23.81 -12.22 4.42
N VAL A 222 25.11 -11.91 4.54
CA VAL A 222 26.20 -12.85 4.21
C VAL A 222 26.39 -13.93 5.28
N GLY A 223 25.97 -13.70 6.53
CA GLY A 223 26.07 -14.65 7.63
C GLY A 223 25.01 -15.76 7.68
N LYS A 224 24.08 -15.83 6.71
CA LYS A 224 22.94 -16.77 6.74
C LYS A 224 23.09 -18.01 5.84
N ASP A 225 24.12 -18.06 4.99
CA ASP A 225 24.35 -19.16 4.04
C ASP A 225 25.49 -20.11 4.45
N THR A 226 25.94 -20.09 5.71
CA THR A 226 26.99 -21.03 6.18
C THR A 226 26.81 -21.43 7.65
N ALA A 227 25.65 -21.95 8.01
CA ALA A 227 25.45 -22.57 9.32
C ALA A 227 24.35 -23.64 9.31
N GLU A 228 24.46 -24.62 8.43
CA GLU A 228 23.80 -25.92 8.61
C GLU A 228 24.77 -27.03 8.19
N HIS A 229 25.62 -27.49 9.12
CA HIS A 229 25.78 -28.91 9.40
C HIS A 229 26.67 -29.16 10.63
N GLU A 230 26.24 -30.16 11.41
CA GLU A 230 26.93 -30.86 12.49
C GLU A 230 26.99 -30.21 13.88
N ALA A 231 25.93 -30.48 14.65
CA ALA A 231 26.04 -30.74 16.07
C ALA A 231 26.48 -32.20 16.29
N THR A 232 27.60 -32.41 16.99
CA THR A 232 27.78 -33.60 17.85
C THR A 232 28.61 -33.24 19.09
N SER A 233 28.05 -33.55 20.26
CA SER A 233 28.61 -33.38 21.60
C SER A 233 29.92 -34.15 21.85
N SER A 234 30.79 -33.62 22.74
CA SER A 234 31.07 -34.21 24.07
C SER A 234 32.25 -33.54 24.80
N ASP A 235 31.89 -32.97 25.96
CA ASP A 235 32.48 -32.99 27.31
C ASP A 235 34.01 -33.10 27.59
N ALA A 236 34.35 -32.38 28.67
CA ALA A 236 35.35 -32.66 29.72
C ALA A 236 36.77 -32.01 29.70
N LEU A 237 36.93 -31.07 30.66
CA LEU A 237 38.03 -30.91 31.66
C LEU A 237 39.43 -30.47 31.13
N THR A 238 40.26 -29.62 31.75
CA THR A 238 40.39 -29.00 33.10
C THR A 238 41.54 -27.97 33.07
N GLU A 239 41.40 -26.88 33.83
CA GLU A 239 42.40 -26.16 34.67
C GLU A 239 43.71 -25.61 34.04
N THR A 240 44.12 -24.34 34.24
CA THR A 240 44.47 -23.66 35.51
C THR A 240 44.66 -22.14 35.21
N ASP A 241 44.03 -21.18 35.93
CA ASP A 241 44.37 -20.56 37.25
C ASP A 241 45.34 -19.35 37.11
N ASN A 242 45.14 -18.13 37.65
CA ASN A 242 44.74 -17.71 39.01
C ASN A 242 44.26 -16.23 39.02
N ASN A 243 43.05 -15.91 39.52
CA ASN A 243 42.68 -15.49 40.89
C ASN A 243 42.98 -14.02 41.25
N ALA A 244 42.10 -13.27 41.92
CA ALA A 244 41.09 -13.70 42.88
C ALA A 244 39.82 -12.83 42.83
N SER A 245 38.66 -13.47 42.81
CA SER A 245 37.41 -12.87 43.29
C SER A 245 36.91 -13.72 44.45
N ASP A 246 36.68 -13.06 45.58
CA ASP A 246 36.40 -13.64 46.89
C ASP A 246 35.28 -14.71 46.85
N PRO A 247 35.58 -16.00 47.09
CA PRO A 247 34.62 -17.09 47.01
C PRO A 247 33.61 -17.13 48.17
N PHE A 248 33.71 -16.23 49.15
CA PHE A 248 32.73 -16.13 50.25
C PHE A 248 31.84 -14.88 50.19
N GLY A 249 32.01 -14.01 49.18
CA GLY A 249 31.12 -12.86 48.96
C GLY A 249 31.06 -11.87 50.14
N LEU A 250 32.13 -11.82 50.94
CA LEU A 250 32.21 -11.01 52.16
C LEU A 250 32.51 -9.54 51.87
N ASP A 251 32.98 -9.20 50.67
CA ASP A 251 33.20 -7.82 50.22
C ASP A 251 31.94 -6.95 50.21
N SER A 252 30.75 -7.57 50.21
CA SER A 252 29.46 -6.87 50.32
C SER A 252 29.16 -6.36 51.74
N LEU A 253 29.92 -6.81 52.75
CA LEU A 253 29.68 -6.54 54.16
C LEU A 253 30.66 -5.52 54.77
N LEU A 254 31.60 -4.99 53.98
CA LEU A 254 32.49 -3.91 54.38
C LEU A 254 31.92 -2.55 53.92
N PRO A 255 31.56 -1.63 54.83
CA PRO A 255 31.13 -0.29 54.44
C PRO A 255 32.36 0.51 53.96
N SER A 256 32.55 0.59 52.65
CA SER A 256 33.58 1.44 52.05
C SER A 256 33.23 2.92 52.28
N LYS A 257 33.97 3.55 53.20
CA LYS A 257 33.93 4.98 53.48
C LYS A 257 34.78 5.75 52.46
N SER A 258 34.18 6.69 51.74
CA SER A 258 34.68 8.07 51.51
C SER A 258 33.66 8.86 50.67
N LYS A 259 32.91 9.76 51.32
CA LYS A 259 33.05 11.24 51.29
C LYS A 259 32.71 11.84 49.92
N LYS A 260 31.50 12.37 49.72
CA LYS A 260 30.98 13.70 50.15
C LYS A 260 31.34 14.81 49.13
N ASP A 261 30.28 15.54 48.76
CA ASP A 261 30.21 16.80 48.00
C ASP A 261 30.29 16.73 46.46
N GLU A 262 29.12 16.71 45.81
CA GLU A 262 28.62 17.81 44.96
C GLU A 262 27.40 17.35 44.13
N GLN A 263 26.21 17.84 44.47
CA GLN A 263 25.20 18.19 43.47
C GLN A 263 24.84 19.66 43.73
N PRO A 264 24.75 20.48 42.68
CA PRO A 264 23.68 20.32 41.70
C PRO A 264 24.14 20.52 40.24
N LYS A 265 24.26 19.44 39.47
CA LYS A 265 24.37 19.46 37.98
C LYS A 265 23.36 18.53 37.29
N THR A 266 22.34 18.09 38.02
CA THR A 266 21.35 17.13 37.51
C THR A 266 20.37 17.75 36.52
N LYS A 267 20.00 19.02 36.68
CA LYS A 267 19.01 19.68 35.81
C LYS A 267 19.54 19.95 34.40
N ASP A 268 20.79 20.41 34.28
CA ASP A 268 21.41 20.70 32.98
C ASP A 268 21.75 19.42 32.22
N ALA A 269 22.29 18.39 32.89
CA ALA A 269 22.55 17.10 32.28
C ALA A 269 21.27 16.37 31.82
N LEU A 270 20.18 16.42 32.61
CA LEU A 270 18.88 15.87 32.21
C LEU A 270 18.24 16.66 31.06
N SER A 271 18.46 17.98 30.99
CA SER A 271 17.95 18.80 29.88
C SER A 271 18.71 18.56 28.58
N LEU A 272 20.03 18.35 28.66
CA LEU A 272 20.89 18.01 27.52
C LEU A 272 20.59 16.59 27.02
N SER A 273 20.39 15.61 27.91
CA SER A 273 20.05 14.24 27.51
C SER A 273 18.66 14.14 26.88
N ARG A 274 17.68 14.90 27.38
CA ARG A 274 16.33 14.96 26.77
C ARG A 274 16.37 15.61 25.39
N LYS A 275 17.15 16.68 25.24
CA LYS A 275 17.28 17.36 23.94
C LYS A 275 17.95 16.47 22.89
N ALA A 276 19.01 15.75 23.27
CA ALA A 276 19.64 14.76 22.40
C ALA A 276 18.68 13.63 22.01
N SER A 277 17.88 13.12 22.96
CA SER A 277 16.86 12.10 22.69
C SER A 277 15.77 12.59 21.72
N ASP A 278 15.30 13.83 21.89
CA ASP A 278 14.29 14.42 21.01
C ASP A 278 14.84 14.64 19.58
N ASP A 279 16.11 15.04 19.47
CA ASP A 279 16.79 15.22 18.19
C ASP A 279 16.98 13.87 17.47
N ASP A 280 17.36 12.81 18.19
CA ASP A 280 17.48 11.45 17.66
C ASP A 280 16.12 10.89 17.20
N GLU A 281 15.05 11.13 17.96
CA GLU A 281 13.69 10.75 17.55
C GLU A 281 13.23 11.50 16.31
N HIS A 282 13.56 12.79 16.21
CA HIS A 282 13.25 13.58 15.03
C HIS A 282 14.01 13.08 13.80
N LYS A 283 15.31 12.78 13.93
CA LYS A 283 16.11 12.14 12.87
C LYS A 283 15.48 10.83 12.38
N ARG A 284 15.11 9.94 13.31
CA ARG A 284 14.44 8.66 12.98
C ARG A 284 13.12 8.88 12.23
N PHE A 285 12.32 9.86 12.67
CA PHE A 285 11.08 10.22 12.00
C PHE A 285 11.32 10.68 10.55
N ILE A 286 12.27 11.60 10.33
CA ILE A 286 12.61 12.09 9.00
C ILE A 286 13.10 10.95 8.11
N LYS A 287 13.95 10.06 8.63
CA LYS A 287 14.40 8.86 7.91
C LYS A 287 13.24 7.99 7.46
N SER A 288 12.33 7.63 8.37
CA SER A 288 11.16 6.83 8.02
C SER A 288 10.21 7.55 7.04
N GLN A 289 10.10 8.88 7.13
CA GLN A 289 9.31 9.68 6.20
C GLN A 289 9.90 9.62 4.78
N ARG A 290 11.22 9.80 4.63
CA ARG A 290 11.94 9.69 3.35
C ARG A 290 11.73 8.30 2.70
N GLU A 291 11.88 7.23 3.49
CA GLU A 291 11.67 5.85 3.03
C GLU A 291 10.23 5.61 2.52
N VAL A 292 9.23 6.10 3.24
CA VAL A 292 7.82 5.97 2.83
C VAL A 292 7.52 6.78 1.56
N LEU A 293 8.14 7.96 1.41
CA LEU A 293 7.97 8.77 0.20
C LEU A 293 8.57 8.09 -1.04
N LEU A 294 9.72 7.42 -0.90
CA LEU A 294 10.26 6.58 -1.97
C LEU A 294 9.32 5.44 -2.34
N LEU A 295 8.74 4.75 -1.36
CA LEU A 295 7.75 3.71 -1.61
C LEU A 295 6.54 4.27 -2.38
N CYS A 296 6.05 5.45 -2.02
CA CYS A 296 4.97 6.12 -2.72
C CYS A 296 5.33 6.45 -4.18
N LEU A 297 6.56 6.93 -4.44
CA LEU A 297 7.04 7.23 -5.78
C LEU A 297 7.14 5.95 -6.65
N ASP A 298 7.71 4.88 -6.11
CA ASP A 298 7.77 3.57 -6.78
C ASP A 298 6.36 3.04 -7.08
N THR A 299 5.45 3.12 -6.10
CA THR A 299 4.05 2.70 -6.26
C THR A 299 3.35 3.49 -7.37
N ALA A 300 3.55 4.81 -7.42
CA ALA A 300 2.98 5.65 -8.46
C ALA A 300 3.52 5.27 -9.84
N ALA A 301 4.84 5.08 -9.96
CA ALA A 301 5.51 4.74 -11.21
C ALA A 301 5.06 3.39 -11.79
N ARG A 302 4.78 2.40 -10.95
CA ARG A 302 4.22 1.10 -11.39
C ARG A 302 2.86 1.24 -12.09
N ARG A 303 2.15 2.36 -11.88
CA ARG A 303 0.88 2.67 -12.54
C ARG A 303 1.04 3.42 -13.85
N TYR A 304 2.25 3.73 -14.32
CA TYR A 304 2.47 4.50 -15.56
C TYR A 304 1.87 3.84 -16.82
N LYS A 305 1.62 2.52 -16.80
CA LYS A 305 0.87 1.82 -17.84
C LYS A 305 -0.59 2.26 -17.99
N VAL A 306 -1.14 2.98 -17.02
CA VAL A 306 -2.53 3.45 -16.99
C VAL A 306 -2.60 4.86 -17.58
N PRO A 307 -3.22 5.07 -18.76
CA PRO A 307 -3.10 6.34 -19.49
C PRO A 307 -3.57 7.57 -18.71
N TRP A 308 -4.65 7.45 -17.95
CA TRP A 308 -5.25 8.59 -17.25
C TRP A 308 -4.36 9.15 -16.10
N CYS A 309 -3.43 8.36 -15.54
CA CYS A 309 -2.56 8.83 -14.45
C CYS A 309 -1.16 9.26 -14.90
N GLN A 310 -0.78 9.03 -16.15
CA GLN A 310 0.59 9.30 -16.66
C GLN A 310 1.05 10.73 -16.40
N THR A 311 0.23 11.72 -16.75
CA THR A 311 0.56 13.15 -16.53
C THR A 311 0.77 13.46 -15.05
N VAL A 312 -0.01 12.86 -14.15
CA VAL A 312 0.13 13.06 -12.70
C VAL A 312 1.45 12.45 -12.21
N ILE A 313 1.81 11.25 -12.70
CA ILE A 313 3.09 10.61 -12.38
C ILE A 313 4.27 11.45 -12.89
N ASP A 314 4.19 11.95 -14.12
CA ASP A 314 5.23 12.81 -14.69
C ASP A 314 5.50 14.03 -13.80
N ILE A 315 4.43 14.71 -13.38
CA ILE A 315 4.52 15.89 -12.51
C ILE A 315 5.06 15.51 -11.12
N LEU A 316 4.61 14.39 -10.56
CA LEU A 316 5.01 13.93 -9.23
C LEU A 316 6.50 13.54 -9.19
N VAL A 317 6.95 12.70 -10.13
CA VAL A 317 8.34 12.23 -10.17
C VAL A 317 9.28 13.39 -10.52
N LYS A 318 8.88 14.28 -11.44
CA LYS A 318 9.63 15.51 -11.69
C LYS A 318 9.76 16.35 -10.42
N HIS A 319 8.68 16.53 -9.67
CA HIS A 319 8.74 17.29 -8.42
C HIS A 319 9.68 16.67 -7.38
N ALA A 320 9.72 15.34 -7.28
CA ALA A 320 10.68 14.64 -6.43
C ALA A 320 12.13 14.89 -6.89
N PHE A 321 12.39 14.83 -8.20
CA PHE A 321 13.71 15.12 -8.77
C PHE A 321 14.13 16.58 -8.59
N ASP A 322 13.21 17.54 -8.75
CA ASP A 322 13.49 18.96 -8.53
C ASP A 322 13.81 19.28 -7.04
N ASN A 323 13.43 18.39 -6.10
CA ASN A 323 13.69 18.48 -4.66
C ASN A 323 14.61 17.34 -4.17
N ILE A 324 15.49 16.84 -5.04
CA ILE A 324 16.34 15.68 -4.76
C ILE A 324 17.32 15.91 -3.60
N ASP A 325 17.68 17.16 -3.33
CA ASP A 325 18.54 17.58 -2.21
C ASP A 325 17.94 17.24 -0.82
N ARG A 326 16.63 17.02 -0.74
CA ARG A 326 15.92 16.62 0.50
C ARG A 326 16.04 15.13 0.83
N PHE A 327 16.59 14.33 -0.08
CA PHE A 327 16.80 12.90 0.06
C PHE A 327 18.27 12.57 0.28
N THR A 328 18.57 11.43 0.89
CA THR A 328 19.93 10.96 1.14
C THR A 328 20.55 10.36 -0.13
N SER A 329 21.87 10.23 -0.19
CA SER A 329 22.65 9.86 -1.38
C SER A 329 22.07 8.69 -2.18
N GLN A 330 21.73 7.57 -1.55
CA GLN A 330 21.19 6.42 -2.29
C GLN A 330 19.76 6.63 -2.76
N GLN A 331 18.99 7.38 -1.99
CA GLN A 331 17.63 7.77 -2.35
C GLN A 331 17.66 8.74 -3.53
N ARG A 332 18.67 9.62 -3.62
CA ARG A 332 18.91 10.45 -4.79
C ARG A 332 19.14 9.58 -6.02
N ASP A 333 20.07 8.63 -5.95
CA ASP A 333 20.33 7.70 -7.06
C ASP A 333 19.07 6.96 -7.52
N ALA A 334 18.22 6.51 -6.57
CA ALA A 334 16.96 5.87 -6.88
C ALA A 334 15.98 6.83 -7.60
N ILE A 335 15.88 8.07 -7.14
CA ILE A 335 15.05 9.11 -7.76
C ILE A 335 15.56 9.49 -9.14
N GLU A 336 16.88 9.59 -9.35
CA GLU A 336 17.48 9.89 -10.66
C GLU A 336 17.18 8.78 -11.67
N LYS A 337 17.36 7.51 -11.28
CA LYS A 337 17.02 6.35 -12.11
C LYS A 337 15.53 6.33 -12.45
N LEU A 338 14.69 6.59 -11.44
CA LEU A 338 13.24 6.65 -11.64
C LEU A 338 12.85 7.78 -12.60
N TRP A 339 13.41 8.97 -12.41
CA TRP A 339 13.15 10.13 -13.29
C TRP A 339 13.62 9.88 -14.72
N ALA A 340 14.80 9.29 -14.91
CA ALA A 340 15.29 8.94 -16.24
C ALA A 340 14.33 8.00 -16.97
N SER A 341 13.84 6.95 -16.28
CA SER A 341 12.86 6.00 -16.81
C SER A 341 11.53 6.69 -17.18
N ILE A 342 10.95 7.48 -16.28
CA ILE A 342 9.68 8.18 -16.51
C ILE A 342 9.82 9.22 -17.62
N ARG A 343 10.92 9.99 -17.64
CA ARG A 343 11.19 10.99 -18.69
C ARG A 343 11.30 10.33 -20.06
N GLU A 344 11.94 9.17 -20.15
CA GLU A 344 12.03 8.41 -21.40
C GLU A 344 10.64 7.93 -21.86
N GLN A 345 9.82 7.41 -20.94
CA GLN A 345 8.43 7.04 -21.25
C GLN A 345 7.57 8.24 -21.66
N HIS A 346 7.77 9.40 -21.04
CA HIS A 346 7.11 10.65 -21.40
C HIS A 346 7.48 11.10 -22.82
N ILE A 347 8.76 11.00 -23.20
CA ILE A 347 9.23 11.31 -24.55
C ILE A 347 8.63 10.33 -25.57
N ARG A 348 8.62 9.01 -25.28
CA ARG A 348 7.99 8.00 -26.15
C ARG A 348 6.52 8.30 -26.40
N ARG A 349 5.77 8.63 -25.34
CA ARG A 349 4.36 9.02 -25.42
C ARG A 349 4.14 10.25 -26.29
N LYS A 350 4.99 11.28 -26.15
CA LYS A 350 4.95 12.49 -27.00
C LYS A 350 5.24 12.20 -28.47
N GLN A 351 6.03 11.16 -28.76
CA GLN A 351 6.33 10.71 -30.13
C GLN A 351 5.26 9.78 -30.72
N GLY A 352 4.14 9.55 -30.03
CA GLY A 352 3.10 8.61 -30.48
C GLY A 352 3.51 7.14 -30.40
N LYS A 353 4.58 6.83 -29.65
CA LYS A 353 5.02 5.45 -29.42
C LYS A 353 4.38 4.94 -28.13
N SER A 354 3.71 3.79 -28.24
CA SER A 354 3.17 3.03 -27.12
C SER A 354 4.28 2.64 -26.12
N VAL A 355 3.87 2.20 -24.93
CA VAL A 355 4.77 1.65 -23.89
C VAL A 355 5.58 0.46 -24.41
N THR A 356 5.07 -0.25 -25.42
CA THR A 356 5.76 -1.37 -26.11
C THR A 356 6.72 -0.93 -27.23
N GLY A 357 6.88 0.37 -27.47
CA GLY A 357 7.71 0.91 -28.55
C GLY A 357 7.09 0.86 -29.95
N LYS A 358 5.90 0.27 -30.09
CA LYS A 358 5.11 0.31 -31.34
C LYS A 358 4.46 1.69 -31.50
N LEU A 359 4.37 2.18 -32.73
CA LEU A 359 3.55 3.37 -33.02
C LEU A 359 2.11 3.05 -32.63
N ASP A 360 1.53 3.79 -31.68
CA ASP A 360 0.10 3.67 -31.37
C ASP A 360 -0.65 4.33 -32.51
N MET A 361 -1.04 3.50 -33.49
CA MET A 361 -1.91 3.94 -34.57
C MET A 361 -3.23 4.40 -33.95
N ASN A 362 -3.62 5.64 -34.17
CA ASN A 362 -4.88 6.16 -33.61
C ASN A 362 -6.05 5.33 -34.17
N ALA A 363 -7.16 5.20 -33.44
CA ALA A 363 -8.34 4.45 -33.90
C ALA A 363 -8.83 4.92 -35.28
N PHE A 364 -8.64 6.21 -35.58
CA PHE A 364 -8.89 6.79 -36.90
C PHE A 364 -7.91 6.28 -37.98
N GLU A 365 -6.61 6.24 -37.69
CA GLU A 365 -5.58 5.75 -38.62
C GLU A 365 -5.73 4.24 -38.86
N TRP A 366 -6.08 3.49 -37.82
CA TRP A 366 -6.43 2.07 -37.95
C TRP A 366 -7.69 1.87 -38.81
N LEU A 367 -8.73 2.70 -38.63
CA LEU A 367 -9.90 2.69 -39.51
C LEU A 367 -9.53 3.07 -40.95
N GLN A 368 -8.68 4.08 -41.11
CA GLN A 368 -8.22 4.56 -42.42
C GLN A 368 -7.42 3.48 -43.15
N GLU A 369 -6.49 2.81 -42.48
CA GLU A 369 -5.74 1.69 -43.05
C GLU A 369 -6.66 0.50 -43.39
N LYS A 370 -7.62 0.21 -42.51
CA LYS A 370 -8.64 -0.81 -42.74
C LYS A 370 -9.45 -0.52 -44.00
N TYR A 371 -9.96 0.70 -44.15
CA TYR A 371 -10.76 1.10 -45.33
C TYR A 371 -9.93 1.35 -46.57
N ALA A 372 -8.69 1.80 -46.45
CA ALA A 372 -7.77 2.00 -47.58
C ALA A 372 -7.43 0.68 -48.28
N ASN A 373 -7.35 -0.42 -47.52
CA ASN A 373 -7.12 -1.76 -48.04
C ASN A 373 -8.42 -2.50 -48.41
N GLU A 374 -9.58 -1.92 -48.11
CA GLU A 374 -10.88 -2.53 -48.39
C GLU A 374 -11.32 -2.20 -49.82
N LYS A 375 -11.55 -3.24 -50.64
CA LYS A 375 -11.95 -3.05 -52.05
C LYS A 375 -13.39 -2.53 -52.10
N ILE A 376 -13.53 -1.24 -52.41
CA ILE A 376 -14.82 -0.61 -52.70
C ILE A 376 -15.33 -1.18 -54.03
N SER A 377 -16.42 -1.94 -53.98
CA SER A 377 -17.08 -2.44 -55.19
C SER A 377 -17.66 -1.25 -55.97
N ILE A 378 -17.56 -1.29 -57.31
CA ILE A 378 -18.02 -0.26 -58.27
C ILE A 378 -19.53 0.07 -58.09
N ARG A 379 -20.29 -0.73 -57.32
CA ARG A 379 -21.68 -0.49 -56.96
C ARG A 379 -21.91 0.17 -55.57
N HIS A 380 -20.89 0.82 -55.00
CA HIS A 380 -20.97 1.53 -53.70
C HIS A 380 -21.46 0.67 -52.52
N ALA A 381 -21.10 -0.62 -52.48
CA ALA A 381 -21.34 -1.49 -51.33
C ALA A 381 -20.02 -1.84 -50.65
N VAL A 382 -19.92 -1.56 -49.34
CA VAL A 382 -18.79 -1.93 -48.48
C VAL A 382 -19.09 -3.31 -47.89
N GLY A 383 -18.20 -4.29 -48.06
CA GLY A 383 -18.38 -5.66 -47.57
C GLY A 383 -18.78 -6.66 -48.66
N GLY A 384 -17.82 -7.06 -49.49
CA GLY A 384 -17.97 -8.11 -50.50
C GLY A 384 -17.82 -9.54 -49.97
N SER A 385 -18.16 -9.80 -48.71
CA SER A 385 -18.31 -11.17 -48.19
C SER A 385 -19.80 -11.41 -47.99
N GLY A 386 -20.43 -11.97 -49.02
CA GLY A 386 -21.88 -12.13 -49.11
C GLY A 386 -22.42 -13.08 -48.06
N GLU A 387 -22.86 -12.54 -46.92
CA GLU A 387 -23.83 -13.20 -46.03
C GLU A 387 -24.41 -12.25 -44.98
N ARG A 388 -24.90 -11.07 -45.39
CA ARG A 388 -25.82 -10.29 -44.55
C ARG A 388 -26.97 -9.79 -45.41
N ARG A 389 -28.13 -10.45 -45.32
CA ARG A 389 -29.40 -9.89 -45.78
C ARG A 389 -29.62 -8.60 -44.98
N ALA A 390 -29.54 -7.45 -45.65
CA ALA A 390 -30.00 -6.20 -45.09
C ALA A 390 -31.49 -6.35 -44.76
N GLN A 391 -31.83 -6.38 -43.46
CA GLN A 391 -33.21 -6.17 -43.04
C GLN A 391 -33.49 -4.69 -43.24
N GLN A 392 -34.23 -4.39 -44.29
CA GLN A 392 -34.79 -3.07 -44.57
C GLN A 392 -35.80 -2.74 -43.46
N TRP A 393 -35.42 -1.84 -42.55
CA TRP A 393 -36.36 -1.24 -41.62
C TRP A 393 -37.24 -0.27 -42.40
N LEU A 394 -38.50 -0.62 -42.57
CA LEU A 394 -39.56 0.24 -43.06
C LEU A 394 -40.63 0.32 -41.96
N GLY A 395 -40.78 1.51 -41.38
CA GLY A 395 -41.91 1.89 -40.52
C GLY A 395 -41.71 1.58 -39.05
#